data_AF-A0A1C6GYN0-F1
#
_entry.id   AF-A0A1C6GYN0-F1
#
_cell.length_a   1.000
_cell.length_b   1.000
_cell.length_c   1.000
_cell.angle_alpha   90.00
_cell.angle_beta   90.00
_cell.angle_gamma   90.00
#
_symmetry.space_group_name_H-M   'P 1'
#
loop_
_entity.id
_entity.type
_entity.pdbx_description
1 polymer ?
#
loop_
_entity_poly.entity_id
_entity_poly.type
_entity_poly.pdbx_seq_one_letter_code
_entity_poly.pdbx_strand_id
1 'polypeptide(L)'
;MDKPKQMIVMRRDLKMRKGKIAAQAGHACVTAVLAALEKERRMGQVRAEVGGILLTPGGGAATPLSEWFARGVAKVCVYVDSEEDLLAIDRKAKAAGLLSALICDNGLTEFHGQPTYTCLALEPALPEQVDPITGDLPLF
;
A
#
# COMPACT_ATOMS: atom_id res chain seq x y z
N MET A 1 14.74 7.59 15.08
CA MET A 1 13.84 6.48 14.70
C MET A 1 13.14 6.91 13.45
N ASP A 2 13.29 6.12 12.39
CA ASP A 2 12.64 6.44 11.12
C ASP A 2 11.14 6.18 11.20
N LYS A 3 10.37 7.02 10.50
CA LYS A 3 8.92 7.01 10.60
C LYS A 3 8.34 5.92 9.69
N PRO A 4 7.33 5.16 10.14
CA PRO A 4 6.63 4.22 9.28
C PRO A 4 6.05 4.91 8.05
N LYS A 5 6.05 4.19 6.93
CA LYS A 5 5.52 4.65 5.64
C LYS A 5 4.78 3.51 4.94
N GLN A 6 3.87 3.88 4.05
CA GLN A 6 3.24 2.94 3.13
C GLN A 6 3.85 3.12 1.74
N MET A 7 4.32 2.03 1.15
CA MET A 7 4.83 2.01 -0.21
C MET A 7 3.72 1.60 -1.18
N ILE A 8 3.56 2.35 -2.26
CA ILE A 8 2.66 2.03 -3.37
C ILE A 8 3.53 1.90 -4.62
N VAL A 9 3.47 0.74 -5.28
CA VAL A 9 4.24 0.45 -6.49
C VAL A 9 3.30 0.42 -7.68
N MET A 10 3.49 1.34 -8.62
CA MET A 10 2.64 1.53 -9.80
C MET A 10 3.29 0.96 -11.06
N ARG A 11 2.50 0.31 -11.92
CA ARG A 11 2.91 -0.04 -13.29
C ARG A 11 2.88 1.19 -14.18
N ARG A 12 4.04 1.73 -14.54
CA ARG A 12 4.14 2.91 -15.43
C ARG A 12 3.92 2.54 -16.90
N ASP A 13 4.32 1.34 -17.31
CA ASP A 13 4.23 0.83 -18.68
C ASP A 13 2.79 0.77 -19.22
N LEU A 14 1.80 0.66 -18.32
CA LEU A 14 0.38 0.70 -18.67
C LEU A 14 -0.11 2.08 -19.16
N LYS A 15 0.68 3.15 -18.98
CA LYS A 15 0.34 4.52 -19.40
C LYS A 15 -1.06 4.97 -18.96
N MET A 16 -1.49 4.52 -17.78
CA MET A 16 -2.80 4.84 -17.22
C MET A 16 -2.99 6.36 -17.12
N ARG A 17 -4.21 6.84 -17.37
CA ARG A 17 -4.54 8.25 -17.14
C ARG A 17 -4.46 8.60 -15.65
N LYS A 18 -4.16 9.86 -15.32
CA LYS A 18 -3.99 10.34 -13.93
C LYS A 18 -5.12 9.94 -12.99
N GLY A 19 -6.37 10.02 -13.45
CA GLY A 19 -7.54 9.60 -12.66
C GLY A 19 -7.57 8.10 -12.36
N LYS A 20 -7.15 7.25 -13.30
CA LYS A 20 -7.05 5.81 -13.11
C LYS A 20 -5.94 5.46 -12.13
N ILE A 21 -4.75 6.05 -12.30
CA ILE A 21 -3.62 5.92 -11.36
C ILE A 21 -4.07 6.21 -9.93
N ALA A 22 -4.74 7.35 -9.71
CA ALA A 22 -5.23 7.75 -8.39
C ALA A 22 -6.23 6.73 -7.82
N ALA A 23 -7.15 6.23 -8.65
CA ALA A 23 -8.11 5.20 -8.24
C ALA A 23 -7.41 3.88 -7.84
N GLN A 24 -6.44 3.41 -8.63
CA GLN A 24 -5.70 2.18 -8.36
C GLN A 24 -4.85 2.30 -7.07
N ALA A 25 -4.16 3.42 -6.90
CA ALA A 25 -3.41 3.71 -5.66
C ALA A 25 -4.35 3.77 -4.43
N GLY A 26 -5.54 4.35 -4.60
CA GLY A 26 -6.58 4.37 -3.58
C GLY A 26 -7.06 2.97 -3.21
N HIS A 27 -7.37 2.12 -4.20
CA HIS A 27 -7.75 0.72 -3.98
C HIS A 27 -6.66 -0.04 -3.22
N ALA A 28 -5.41 0.04 -3.69
CA ALA A 28 -4.28 -0.63 -3.05
C ALA A 28 -4.09 -0.19 -1.60
N CYS A 29 -4.09 1.12 -1.36
CA CYS A 29 -3.97 1.69 -0.01
C CYS A 29 -5.08 1.19 0.92
N VAL A 30 -6.34 1.27 0.51
CA VAL A 30 -7.49 0.88 1.34
C VAL A 30 -7.42 -0.61 1.66
N THR A 31 -7.17 -1.47 0.66
CA THR A 31 -7.05 -2.91 0.87
C THR A 31 -5.90 -3.24 1.83
N ALA A 32 -4.72 -2.65 1.64
CA ALA A 32 -3.57 -2.90 2.50
C ALA A 32 -3.83 -2.48 3.95
N VAL A 33 -4.40 -1.29 4.16
CA VAL A 33 -4.67 -0.76 5.51
C VAL A 33 -5.77 -1.55 6.22
N LEU A 34 -6.88 -1.87 5.55
CA LEU A 34 -7.95 -2.66 6.14
C LEU A 34 -7.49 -4.06 6.51
N ALA A 35 -6.67 -4.68 5.66
CA ALA A 35 -6.12 -6.00 5.95
C ALA A 35 -5.09 -5.95 7.09
N ALA A 36 -4.28 -4.89 7.20
CA ALA A 36 -3.36 -4.68 8.32
C ALA A 36 -4.12 -4.45 9.64
N LEU A 37 -5.19 -3.65 9.63
CA LEU A 37 -6.08 -3.44 10.76
C LEU A 37 -6.70 -4.75 11.26
N GLU A 38 -7.13 -5.61 10.34
CA GLU A 38 -7.69 -6.92 10.66
C GLU A 38 -6.62 -7.87 11.23
N LYS A 39 -5.44 -7.94 10.57
CA LYS A 39 -4.28 -8.71 11.02
C LYS A 39 -3.86 -8.35 12.45
N GLU A 40 -3.87 -7.07 12.79
CA GLU A 40 -3.56 -6.58 14.14
C GLU A 40 -4.76 -6.58 15.11
N ARG A 41 -5.96 -6.99 14.66
CA ARG A 41 -7.22 -6.96 15.44
C ARG A 41 -7.55 -5.57 16.00
N ARG A 42 -7.28 -4.52 15.21
CA ARG A 42 -7.48 -3.11 15.59
C ARG A 42 -8.68 -2.44 14.94
N MET A 43 -9.53 -3.17 14.20
CA MET A 43 -10.70 -2.58 13.53
C MET A 43 -11.61 -1.78 14.49
N GLY A 44 -11.81 -2.28 15.72
CA GLY A 44 -12.59 -1.61 16.75
C GLY A 44 -11.98 -0.32 17.33
N GLN A 45 -10.73 0.00 16.98
CA GLN A 45 -10.01 1.20 17.43
C GLN A 45 -10.12 2.36 16.42
N VAL A 46 -10.67 2.13 15.24
CA VAL A 46 -10.81 3.16 14.20
C VAL A 46 -11.89 4.16 14.62
N ARG A 47 -11.57 5.47 14.61
CA ARG A 47 -12.53 6.55 14.84
C ARG A 47 -12.40 7.61 13.75
N ALA A 48 -13.54 8.15 13.34
CA ALA A 48 -13.58 9.32 12.48
C ALA A 48 -13.41 10.58 13.34
N GLU A 49 -12.60 11.52 12.86
CA GLU A 49 -12.42 12.85 13.45
C GLU A 49 -12.53 13.91 12.35
N VAL A 50 -12.71 15.17 12.73
CA VAL A 50 -12.74 16.29 11.79
C VAL A 50 -11.42 16.34 11.02
N GLY A 51 -11.47 16.01 9.73
CA GLY A 51 -10.32 16.03 8.84
C GLY A 51 -9.55 14.71 8.70
N GLY A 52 -10.01 13.59 9.28
CA GLY A 52 -9.34 12.32 9.06
C GLY A 52 -9.85 11.12 9.86
N ILE A 53 -8.97 10.12 9.97
CA ILE A 53 -9.18 8.87 10.70
C ILE A 53 -8.06 8.75 11.73
N LEU A 54 -8.42 8.44 12.96
CA LEU A 54 -7.47 8.12 14.02
C LEU A 54 -7.65 6.67 14.50
N LEU A 55 -6.57 6.14 15.04
CA LEU A 55 -6.57 4.88 15.79
C LEU A 55 -6.49 5.21 17.27
N THR A 56 -7.54 4.90 18.03
CA THR A 56 -7.51 5.11 19.47
C THR A 56 -6.46 4.21 20.11
N PRO A 57 -5.69 4.67 21.09
CA PRO A 57 -4.76 3.83 21.83
C PRO A 57 -5.47 2.59 22.38
N GLY A 58 -4.89 1.42 22.13
CA GLY A 58 -5.23 0.19 22.85
C GLY A 58 -4.23 -0.06 23.98
N GLY A 59 -4.51 -1.03 24.85
CA GLY A 59 -3.55 -1.44 25.90
C GLY A 59 -2.31 -2.19 25.37
N GLY A 60 -2.16 -2.35 24.05
CA GLY A 60 -1.02 -3.03 23.42
C GLY A 60 0.11 -2.08 23.01
N ALA A 61 1.26 -2.64 22.65
CA ALA A 61 2.40 -1.88 22.17
C ALA A 61 2.10 -1.12 20.86
N ALA A 62 2.85 -0.06 20.61
CA ALA A 62 2.84 0.64 19.33
C ALA A 62 3.36 -0.29 18.22
N THR A 63 2.64 -0.32 17.11
CA THR A 63 3.01 -1.01 15.87
C THR A 63 3.28 0.01 14.77
N PRO A 64 4.00 -0.37 13.69
CA PRO A 64 4.18 0.50 12.53
C PRO A 64 2.86 1.03 11.98
N LEU A 65 1.80 0.22 11.96
CA LEU A 65 0.44 0.64 11.59
C LEU A 65 -0.10 1.75 12.51
N SER A 66 -0.09 1.54 13.83
CA SER A 66 -0.62 2.52 14.78
C SER A 66 0.17 3.84 14.76
N GLU A 67 1.49 3.77 14.61
CA GLU A 67 2.34 4.94 14.49
C GLU A 67 2.13 5.66 13.15
N TRP A 68 1.92 4.93 12.06
CA TRP A 68 1.61 5.49 10.75
C TRP A 68 0.33 6.34 10.79
N PHE A 69 -0.72 5.86 11.46
CA PHE A 69 -1.94 6.64 11.70
C PHE A 69 -1.67 7.90 12.54
N ALA A 70 -0.87 7.78 13.61
CA ALA A 70 -0.52 8.92 14.45
C ALA A 70 0.41 9.95 13.77
N ARG A 71 1.07 9.59 12.66
CA ARG A 71 2.10 10.40 11.99
C ARG A 71 1.68 10.88 10.60
N GLY A 72 0.38 10.97 10.33
CA GLY A 72 -0.15 11.59 9.11
C GLY A 72 -0.18 10.66 7.89
N VAL A 73 -0.19 9.34 8.10
CA VAL A 73 -0.51 8.32 7.08
C VAL A 73 0.30 8.44 5.79
N ALA A 74 1.62 8.66 5.92
CA ALA A 74 2.54 8.93 4.82
C ALA A 74 2.59 7.79 3.77
N LYS A 75 2.46 8.16 2.49
CA LYS A 75 2.50 7.24 1.36
C LYS A 75 3.59 7.69 0.39
N VAL A 76 4.36 6.73 -0.11
CA VAL A 76 5.37 6.97 -1.14
C VAL A 76 5.01 6.14 -2.36
N CYS A 77 4.84 6.82 -3.50
CA CYS A 77 4.54 6.17 -4.77
C CYS A 77 5.83 6.00 -5.57
N VAL A 78 6.17 4.76 -5.87
CA VAL A 78 7.29 4.36 -6.75
C VAL A 78 6.74 3.57 -7.93
N TYR A 79 7.59 3.24 -8.90
CA TYR A 79 7.14 2.50 -10.08
C TYR A 79 8.05 1.38 -10.54
N VAL A 80 7.44 0.51 -11.34
CA VAL A 80 8.06 -0.50 -12.18
C VAL A 80 7.53 -0.38 -13.60
N ASP A 81 8.23 -0.97 -14.57
CA ASP A 81 7.89 -0.89 -16.00
C ASP A 81 7.42 -2.23 -16.58
N SER A 82 7.09 -3.21 -15.73
CA SER A 82 6.55 -4.49 -16.18
C SER A 82 5.66 -5.17 -15.13
N GLU A 83 4.78 -6.07 -15.60
CA GLU A 83 4.01 -6.95 -14.72
C GLU A 83 4.90 -7.86 -13.89
N GLU A 84 5.95 -8.40 -14.52
CA GLU A 84 6.87 -9.32 -13.88
C GLU A 84 7.57 -8.67 -12.67
N ASP A 85 8.03 -7.43 -12.84
CA ASP A 85 8.65 -6.66 -11.75
C ASP A 85 7.65 -6.38 -10.62
N LEU A 86 6.40 -6.02 -10.96
CA LEU A 86 5.35 -5.81 -9.96
C LEU A 86 5.11 -7.10 -9.14
N LEU A 87 5.00 -8.24 -9.82
CA LEU A 87 4.82 -9.54 -9.18
C LEU A 87 6.07 -9.98 -8.40
N ALA A 88 7.27 -9.58 -8.81
CA ALA A 88 8.49 -9.82 -8.06
C ALA A 88 8.52 -9.04 -6.74
N ILE A 89 8.04 -7.78 -6.75
CA ILE A 89 7.88 -7.00 -5.52
C ILE A 89 6.86 -7.65 -4.57
N ASP A 90 5.71 -8.09 -5.09
CA ASP A 90 4.69 -8.79 -4.30
C ASP A 90 5.27 -10.05 -3.61
N ARG A 91 6.02 -10.87 -4.35
CA ARG A 91 6.70 -12.06 -3.81
C ARG A 91 7.73 -11.70 -2.74
N LYS A 92 8.56 -10.67 -2.97
CA LYS A 92 9.56 -10.20 -1.99
C LYS A 92 8.91 -9.74 -0.69
N ALA A 93 7.83 -8.95 -0.78
CA ALA A 93 7.09 -8.48 0.39
C ALA A 93 6.50 -9.64 1.20
N LYS A 94 5.83 -10.59 0.53
CA LYS A 94 5.26 -11.77 1.19
C LYS A 94 6.33 -12.64 1.84
N ALA A 95 7.48 -12.83 1.20
CA ALA A 95 8.62 -13.55 1.77
C ALA A 95 9.21 -12.86 3.01
N ALA A 96 9.15 -11.52 3.07
CA ALA A 96 9.54 -10.73 4.23
C ALA A 96 8.46 -10.67 5.33
N GLY A 97 7.32 -11.37 5.17
CA GLY A 97 6.22 -11.37 6.14
C GLY A 97 5.34 -10.12 6.12
N LEU A 98 5.51 -9.27 5.10
CA LEU A 98 4.70 -8.08 4.90
C LEU A 98 3.46 -8.40 4.05
N LEU A 99 2.35 -7.77 4.42
CA LEU A 99 1.16 -7.78 3.58
C LEU A 99 1.38 -6.93 2.33
N SER A 100 0.99 -7.50 1.17
CA SER A 100 1.00 -6.83 -0.13
C SER A 100 -0.40 -6.92 -0.74
N ALA A 101 -1.05 -5.78 -0.93
CA ALA A 101 -2.34 -5.64 -1.60
C ALA A 101 -2.13 -5.44 -3.10
N LEU A 102 -1.96 -6.56 -3.82
CA LEU A 102 -1.85 -6.58 -5.29
C LEU A 102 -3.22 -6.35 -5.94
N ILE A 103 -3.33 -5.32 -6.77
CA ILE A 103 -4.59 -4.91 -7.40
C ILE A 103 -4.64 -5.39 -8.84
N CYS A 104 -5.72 -6.12 -9.16
CA CYS A 104 -6.09 -6.50 -10.51
C CYS A 104 -7.29 -5.66 -10.95
N ASP A 105 -7.13 -4.92 -12.04
CA ASP A 105 -8.25 -4.27 -12.70
C ASP A 105 -8.95 -5.26 -13.62
N ASN A 106 -10.25 -5.43 -13.47
CA ASN A 106 -11.05 -6.35 -14.29
C ASN A 106 -11.18 -5.91 -15.77
N GLY A 107 -10.56 -4.80 -16.18
CA GLY A 107 -10.41 -4.41 -17.57
C GLY A 107 -11.66 -3.84 -18.23
N LEU A 108 -12.75 -3.67 -17.47
CA LEU A 108 -14.07 -3.22 -17.97
C LEU A 108 -14.06 -1.81 -18.59
N THR A 109 -13.00 -1.03 -18.41
CA THR A 109 -12.93 0.38 -18.84
C THR A 109 -11.69 0.75 -19.65
N GLU A 110 -10.51 0.18 -19.36
CA GLU A 110 -9.24 0.64 -19.95
C GLU A 110 -8.34 -0.48 -20.51
N PHE A 111 -8.59 -1.74 -20.17
CA PHE A 111 -7.75 -2.88 -20.60
C PHE A 111 -8.51 -3.86 -21.50
N HIS A 112 -9.51 -3.37 -22.23
CA HIS A 112 -10.26 -4.15 -23.23
C HIS A 112 -10.84 -5.48 -22.69
N GLY A 113 -11.26 -5.50 -21.42
CA GLY A 113 -11.79 -6.70 -20.76
C GLY A 113 -10.73 -7.70 -20.28
N GLN A 114 -9.44 -7.39 -20.38
CA GLN A 114 -8.35 -8.23 -19.86
C GLN A 114 -8.06 -7.90 -18.39
N PRO A 115 -8.12 -8.88 -17.47
CA PRO A 115 -7.62 -8.72 -16.12
C PRO A 115 -6.15 -8.29 -16.15
N THR A 116 -5.84 -7.17 -15.51
CA THR A 116 -4.50 -6.55 -15.58
C THR A 116 -4.04 -6.14 -14.20
N TYR A 117 -2.86 -6.59 -13.78
CA TYR A 117 -2.26 -6.12 -12.53
C TYR A 117 -1.69 -4.72 -12.70
N THR A 118 -2.24 -3.76 -11.96
CA THR A 118 -1.98 -2.32 -12.14
C THR A 118 -0.99 -1.77 -11.13
N CYS A 119 -1.12 -2.16 -9.87
CA CYS A 119 -0.27 -1.69 -8.78
C CYS A 119 -0.37 -2.62 -7.56
N LEU A 120 0.47 -2.37 -6.57
CA LEU A 120 0.31 -2.91 -5.22
C LEU A 120 0.56 -1.85 -4.16
N ALA A 121 0.07 -2.08 -2.95
CA ALA A 121 0.49 -1.34 -1.77
C ALA A 121 0.90 -2.31 -0.67
N LEU A 122 2.00 -1.99 0.02
CA LEU A 122 2.40 -2.71 1.22
C LEU A 122 1.58 -2.22 2.43
N GLU A 123 1.44 -3.05 3.46
CA GLU A 123 1.01 -2.54 4.76
C GLU A 123 1.99 -1.46 5.27
N PRO A 124 1.53 -0.50 6.09
CA PRO A 124 2.43 0.45 6.73
C PRO A 124 3.50 -0.27 7.54
N ALA A 125 4.76 0.06 7.29
CA ALA A 125 5.90 -0.61 7.90
C ALA A 125 7.07 0.37 8.08
N LEU A 126 8.05 -0.03 8.89
CA LEU A 126 9.23 0.77 9.13
C LEU A 126 10.15 0.76 7.90
N PRO A 127 10.94 1.83 7.65
CA PRO A 127 11.84 1.90 6.51
C PRO A 127 12.79 0.71 6.39
N GLU A 128 13.34 0.21 7.49
CA GLU A 128 14.20 -0.98 7.50
C GLU A 128 13.50 -2.26 6.99
N GLN A 129 12.16 -2.31 7.02
CA GLN A 129 11.38 -3.44 6.51
C GLN A 129 11.03 -3.28 5.03
N VAL A 130 10.75 -2.06 4.56
CA VAL A 130 10.24 -1.81 3.20
C VAL A 130 11.34 -1.40 2.21
N ASP A 131 12.39 -0.74 2.66
CA ASP A 131 13.47 -0.26 1.78
C ASP A 131 14.26 -1.39 1.11
N PRO A 132 14.51 -2.54 1.75
CA PRO A 132 15.09 -3.70 1.06
C PRO A 132 14.24 -4.24 -0.11
N ILE A 133 12.95 -3.87 -0.16
CA ILE A 133 12.00 -4.33 -1.18
C ILE A 133 11.83 -3.27 -2.28
N THR A 134 11.66 -2.00 -1.89
CA THR A 134 11.26 -0.91 -2.79
C THR A 134 12.21 0.28 -2.83
N GLY A 135 13.29 0.29 -2.03
CA GLY A 135 14.17 1.46 -1.84
C GLY A 135 14.93 1.89 -3.09
N ASP A 136 15.24 0.95 -3.98
CA ASP A 136 15.91 1.23 -5.25
C ASP A 136 14.94 1.61 -6.37
N LEU A 137 13.62 1.58 -6.11
CA LEU A 137 12.62 1.91 -7.12
C LEU A 137 12.50 3.44 -7.27
N PRO A 138 12.42 3.94 -8.52
CA PRO A 138 12.25 5.36 -8.78
C PRO A 138 10.86 5.87 -8.34
N LEU A 139 10.80 7.15 -7.93
CA LEU A 139 9.55 7.84 -7.62
C LEU A 139 8.69 8.00 -8.89
N PHE A 140 7.38 7.75 -8.75
CA PHE A 140 6.40 7.79 -9.86
C PHE A 140 5.92 9.21 -10.21
#